data_AF-A0A7Y2WVY2-F1
#
_entry.id   AF-A0A7Y2WVY2-F1
#
_cell.length_a   1.000
_cell.length_b   1.000
_cell.length_c   1.000
_cell.angle_alpha   90.00
_cell.angle_beta   90.00
_cell.angle_gamma   90.00
#
_symmetry.space_group_name_H-M   'P 1'
#
loop_
_entity.id
_entity.type
_entity.pdbx_description
1 polymer ?
#
loop_
_entity_poly.entity_id
_entity_poly.type
_entity_poly.pdbx_seq_one_letter_code
_entity_poly.pdbx_strand_id
1 'polypeptide(L)'
;MAQQTDTPPEPRRTLPPWLLPAVIFGAIAIVAALVTFALTIRDLPSPTAIITSDAMPTGHPAISTTATTDSTALPSAHGSLDPNGSSVEVISLADARSRLDGGTAVFIDVRAGSDYAAGHIPGALTITSQDLETRLNSLPAGSVIIAYGDSDRAESGQRGAQIFMDLGYPPVIALDGGFQDWEKAGNPVEK
;
A
#
# COMPACT_ATOMS: atom_id res chain seq x y z
N MET A 1 7.94 30.76 -75.76
CA MET A 1 7.54 31.57 -74.59
C MET A 1 6.92 30.63 -73.56
N ALA A 2 7.71 30.13 -72.61
CA ALA A 2 7.22 29.37 -71.46
C ALA A 2 7.62 30.16 -70.22
N GLN A 3 6.65 30.62 -69.44
CA GLN A 3 6.92 31.38 -68.22
C GLN A 3 7.26 30.41 -67.09
N GLN A 4 8.48 30.56 -66.59
CA GLN A 4 9.06 29.81 -65.48
C GLN A 4 8.46 30.39 -64.19
N THR A 5 7.60 29.64 -63.49
CA THR A 5 7.09 30.04 -62.17
C THR A 5 8.18 29.78 -61.13
N ASP A 6 8.95 30.84 -60.88
CA ASP A 6 9.93 30.95 -59.81
C ASP A 6 9.20 30.78 -58.45
N THR A 7 9.41 29.64 -57.81
CA THR A 7 8.83 29.34 -56.49
C THR A 7 9.92 29.60 -55.45
N PRO A 8 9.70 30.50 -54.46
CA PRO A 8 10.73 30.83 -53.48
C PRO A 8 11.10 29.61 -52.62
N PRO A 9 12.38 29.42 -52.25
CA PRO A 9 12.78 28.34 -51.35
C PRO A 9 12.26 28.62 -49.93
N GLU A 10 11.55 27.65 -49.35
CA GLU A 10 11.05 27.73 -47.97
C GLU A 10 12.19 27.98 -46.96
N PRO A 11 11.96 28.78 -45.91
CA PRO A 11 12.92 28.94 -44.84
C PRO A 11 13.03 27.65 -44.03
N ARG A 12 14.25 27.07 -43.99
CA ARG A 12 14.58 25.98 -43.08
C ARG A 12 14.24 26.40 -41.65
N ARG A 13 13.16 25.87 -41.08
CA ARG A 13 12.82 26.01 -39.66
C ARG A 13 13.85 25.25 -38.84
N THR A 14 14.96 25.91 -38.53
CA THR A 14 15.91 25.46 -37.53
C THR A 14 15.23 25.59 -36.17
N LEU A 15 14.86 24.47 -35.57
CA LEU A 15 14.38 24.44 -34.20
C LEU A 15 15.51 24.93 -33.27
N PRO A 16 15.22 25.82 -32.32
CA PRO A 16 16.26 26.33 -31.43
C PRO A 16 16.66 25.24 -30.42
N PRO A 17 17.94 25.23 -29.96
CA PRO A 17 18.55 24.12 -29.21
C PRO A 17 17.97 23.88 -27.80
N TRP A 18 16.90 24.55 -27.42
CA TRP A 18 16.24 24.43 -26.11
C TRP A 18 14.93 23.60 -26.16
N LEU A 19 14.57 23.02 -27.31
CA LEU A 19 13.33 22.26 -27.50
C LEU A 19 13.50 20.72 -27.36
N LEU A 20 14.30 20.28 -26.38
CA LEU A 20 14.28 18.90 -25.88
C LEU A 20 13.47 18.84 -24.58
N PRO A 21 12.72 17.73 -24.34
CA PRO A 21 11.75 17.64 -23.26
C PRO A 21 12.44 17.66 -21.90
N ALA A 22 12.04 18.62 -21.06
CA ALA A 22 12.30 18.64 -19.64
C ALA A 22 11.55 17.47 -18.97
N VAL A 23 12.18 16.30 -18.98
CA VAL A 23 11.94 15.26 -17.98
C VAL A 23 13.18 15.24 -17.10
N ILE A 24 12.96 14.93 -15.82
CA ILE A 24 13.92 14.59 -14.76
C ILE A 24 14.25 15.75 -13.78
N PHE A 25 14.05 15.43 -12.50
CA PHE A 25 14.43 16.12 -11.25
C PHE A 25 13.39 17.04 -10.59
N GLY A 26 12.21 16.49 -10.29
CA GLY A 26 11.41 16.93 -9.14
C GLY A 26 11.80 16.16 -7.88
N ALA A 27 12.96 16.47 -7.32
CA ALA A 27 13.43 15.91 -6.05
C ALA A 27 13.72 17.06 -5.06
N ILE A 28 13.24 16.89 -3.82
CA ILE A 28 13.77 17.48 -2.58
C ILE A 28 13.36 18.94 -2.28
N ALA A 29 12.28 19.07 -1.51
CA ALA A 29 12.07 20.06 -0.43
C ALA A 29 10.77 19.62 0.28
N ILE A 30 10.72 19.16 1.53
CA ILE A 30 11.00 19.88 2.77
C ILE A 30 11.09 18.82 3.90
N VAL A 31 12.30 18.58 4.43
CA VAL A 31 12.52 17.86 5.70
C VAL A 31 13.02 18.90 6.70
N ALA A 32 12.13 19.44 7.55
CA ALA A 32 12.49 20.12 8.80
C ALA A 32 11.24 20.62 9.54
N ALA A 33 10.58 19.77 10.32
CA ALA A 33 9.96 20.10 11.61
C ALA A 33 9.19 18.88 12.16
N LEU A 34 9.29 18.63 13.47
CA LEU A 34 8.58 17.64 14.30
C LEU A 34 9.35 16.39 14.77
N VAL A 35 10.69 16.42 14.82
CA VAL A 35 11.49 15.52 15.68
C VAL A 35 11.76 16.18 17.04
N THR A 36 10.71 16.49 17.82
CA THR A 36 10.88 17.01 19.20
C THR A 36 9.78 16.61 20.20
N PHE A 37 8.77 15.82 19.84
CA PHE A 37 7.64 15.56 20.76
C PHE A 37 7.23 14.08 20.86
N ALA A 38 8.18 13.16 21.08
CA ALA A 38 7.85 11.74 21.32
C ALA A 38 8.76 11.01 22.32
N LEU A 39 9.52 11.73 23.17
CA LEU A 39 10.43 11.13 24.16
C LEU A 39 9.98 11.29 25.63
N THR A 40 8.69 11.48 25.89
CA THR A 40 8.19 11.74 27.26
C THR A 40 7.00 10.88 27.66
N ILE A 41 6.95 9.61 27.27
CA ILE A 41 6.01 8.64 27.87
C ILE A 41 6.72 7.32 28.20
N ARG A 42 7.81 7.45 28.95
CA ARG A 42 8.39 6.38 29.75
C ARG A 42 8.13 6.70 31.21
N ASP A 43 6.90 6.45 31.68
CA ASP A 43 6.60 6.10 33.08
C ASP A 43 5.09 5.97 33.26
N LEU A 44 4.57 4.73 33.30
CA LEU A 44 3.34 4.46 34.05
C LEU A 44 3.56 3.18 34.87
N PRO A 45 3.46 3.26 36.21
CA PRO A 45 3.59 2.10 37.09
C PRO A 45 2.39 1.17 36.95
N SER A 46 2.64 -0.13 36.93
CA SER A 46 1.63 -1.19 36.87
C SER A 46 0.68 -1.14 38.08
N PRO A 47 -0.66 -1.21 37.91
CA PRO A 47 -1.55 -1.43 39.04
C PRO A 47 -1.49 -2.90 39.49
N THR A 48 -0.91 -3.11 40.67
CA THR A 48 -1.04 -4.35 41.46
C THR A 48 -2.49 -4.50 41.90
N ALA A 49 -3.20 -5.50 41.36
CA ALA A 49 -4.49 -5.92 41.90
C ALA A 49 -4.29 -7.19 42.74
N ILE A 50 -4.17 -7.00 44.07
CA ILE A 50 -4.45 -8.04 45.06
C ILE A 50 -5.96 -8.06 45.24
N ILE A 51 -6.61 -9.17 44.90
CA ILE A 51 -7.93 -9.50 45.47
C ILE A 51 -7.88 -10.96 45.86
N THR A 52 -7.70 -11.19 47.16
CA THR A 52 -8.07 -12.41 47.86
C THR A 52 -9.55 -12.67 47.63
N SER A 53 -9.90 -13.83 47.09
CA SER A 53 -11.24 -14.37 47.29
C SER A 53 -11.19 -15.87 47.49
N ASP A 54 -11.91 -16.24 48.54
CA ASP A 54 -12.01 -17.49 49.27
C ASP A 54 -12.88 -18.53 48.53
N ALA A 55 -12.78 -19.78 49.01
CA ALA A 55 -13.75 -20.88 48.87
C ALA A 55 -13.77 -21.77 47.59
N MET A 56 -13.17 -22.96 47.79
CA MET A 56 -13.48 -24.35 47.34
C MET A 56 -14.42 -24.68 46.16
N PRO A 57 -14.10 -25.73 45.36
CA PRO A 57 -14.92 -26.25 44.28
C PRO A 57 -15.82 -27.42 44.71
N THR A 58 -17.13 -27.35 44.44
CA THR A 58 -17.95 -28.55 44.21
C THR A 58 -19.26 -28.16 43.51
N GLY A 59 -19.44 -28.58 42.26
CA GLY A 59 -20.70 -28.40 41.54
C GLY A 59 -20.57 -28.59 40.04
N HIS A 60 -21.11 -29.70 39.55
CA HIS A 60 -21.19 -30.14 38.14
C HIS A 60 -21.98 -29.16 37.23
N PRO A 61 -21.84 -29.28 35.88
CA PRO A 61 -22.15 -28.23 34.92
C PRO A 61 -23.64 -28.12 34.61
N ALA A 62 -24.14 -26.88 34.52
CA ALA A 62 -25.43 -26.57 33.93
C ALA A 62 -25.26 -25.46 32.89
N ILE A 63 -25.15 -25.90 31.65
CA ILE A 63 -25.46 -25.14 30.43
C ILE A 63 -26.65 -24.20 30.65
N SER A 64 -26.40 -22.91 30.54
CA SER A 64 -27.44 -21.88 30.35
C SER A 64 -27.14 -21.17 29.04
N THR A 65 -27.75 -21.67 27.97
CA THR A 65 -27.93 -20.93 26.73
C THR A 65 -28.86 -19.77 26.99
N THR A 66 -28.34 -18.54 26.98
CA THR A 66 -29.15 -17.35 26.68
C THR A 66 -28.34 -16.49 25.71
N ALA A 67 -28.96 -16.24 24.56
CA ALA A 67 -28.43 -15.37 23.52
C ALA A 67 -28.38 -13.92 24.02
N THR A 68 -27.33 -13.18 23.66
CA THR A 68 -27.39 -11.73 23.57
C THR A 68 -26.61 -11.34 22.33
N THR A 69 -27.37 -10.96 21.30
CA THR A 69 -26.94 -10.08 20.23
C THR A 69 -26.55 -8.77 20.89
N ASP A 70 -25.25 -8.57 21.11
CA ASP A 70 -24.70 -7.25 21.39
C ASP A 70 -23.80 -6.83 20.24
N SER A 71 -24.08 -5.64 19.79
CA SER A 71 -23.48 -4.96 18.67
C SER A 71 -22.10 -4.49 19.10
N THR A 72 -21.05 -5.23 18.76
CA THR A 72 -19.67 -4.74 18.81
C THR A 72 -19.05 -4.95 17.46
N ALA A 73 -18.66 -3.85 16.82
CA ALA A 73 -17.89 -3.81 15.59
C ALA A 73 -16.76 -4.84 15.66
N LEU A 74 -16.84 -5.87 14.82
CA LEU A 74 -15.73 -6.77 14.56
C LEU A 74 -14.64 -5.93 13.87
N PRO A 75 -13.43 -5.78 14.43
CA PRO A 75 -12.29 -5.48 13.58
C PRO A 75 -12.16 -6.69 12.65
N SER A 76 -12.44 -6.49 11.35
CA SER A 76 -12.20 -7.49 10.32
C SER A 76 -10.70 -7.72 10.18
N ALA A 77 -10.13 -8.46 11.12
CA ALA A 77 -8.79 -8.99 11.03
C ALA A 77 -8.82 -10.22 10.10
N HIS A 78 -8.77 -9.98 8.79
CA HIS A 78 -8.44 -11.03 7.83
C HIS A 78 -6.93 -11.07 7.60
N GLY A 79 -6.19 -11.44 8.66
CA GLY A 79 -4.78 -11.78 8.58
C GLY A 79 -4.56 -13.13 9.24
N SER A 80 -4.58 -14.21 8.48
CA SER A 80 -4.10 -15.51 8.96
C SER A 80 -3.47 -16.27 7.82
N LEU A 81 -2.14 -16.15 7.70
CA LEU A 81 -1.32 -17.13 7.02
C LEU A 81 -0.35 -17.71 8.08
N ASP A 82 -0.66 -18.92 8.54
CA ASP A 82 0.01 -19.81 9.52
C ASP A 82 0.25 -19.35 11.00
N PRO A 83 0.02 -20.23 12.00
CA PRO A 83 0.03 -19.88 13.43
C PRO A 83 1.43 -19.71 14.08
N ASN A 84 2.52 -19.74 13.30
CA ASN A 84 3.90 -19.58 13.80
C ASN A 84 4.82 -18.74 12.87
N GLY A 85 4.32 -18.17 11.78
CA GLY A 85 5.11 -17.36 10.84
C GLY A 85 4.52 -15.96 10.74
N SER A 86 5.37 -14.94 10.74
CA SER A 86 5.02 -13.52 10.81
C SER A 86 3.76 -13.17 10.01
N SER A 87 2.68 -12.82 10.72
CA SER A 87 1.44 -12.38 10.11
C SER A 87 1.72 -11.15 9.23
N VAL A 88 1.57 -11.29 7.92
CA VAL A 88 1.61 -10.16 6.97
C VAL A 88 0.62 -9.11 7.46
N GLU A 89 1.10 -7.90 7.70
CA GLU A 89 0.24 -6.79 8.09
C GLU A 89 -0.74 -6.48 6.95
N VAL A 90 -1.98 -6.16 7.31
CA VAL A 90 -3.04 -5.81 6.37
C VAL A 90 -3.48 -4.37 6.61
N ILE A 91 -3.58 -3.59 5.54
CA ILE A 91 -4.04 -2.20 5.57
C ILE A 91 -5.42 -2.07 4.93
N SER A 92 -6.28 -1.26 5.55
CA SER A 92 -7.61 -0.96 5.03
C SER A 92 -7.54 -0.13 3.74
N LEU A 93 -8.59 -0.18 2.90
CA LEU A 93 -8.71 0.66 1.70
C LEU A 93 -8.60 2.17 2.03
N ALA A 94 -9.18 2.60 3.16
CA ALA A 94 -9.20 4.00 3.57
C ALA A 94 -7.81 4.50 3.99
N ASP A 95 -7.06 3.69 4.75
CA ASP A 95 -5.70 4.04 5.17
C ASP A 95 -4.73 3.99 3.98
N ALA A 96 -4.88 3.00 3.10
CA ALA A 96 -4.11 2.91 1.87
C ALA A 96 -4.36 4.12 0.96
N ARG A 97 -5.61 4.57 0.84
CA ARG A 97 -5.96 5.80 0.10
C ARG A 97 -5.33 7.03 0.72
N SER A 98 -5.36 7.14 2.05
CA SER A 98 -4.74 8.27 2.77
C SER A 98 -3.22 8.33 2.52
N ARG A 99 -2.56 7.17 2.46
CA ARG A 99 -1.13 7.09 2.15
C ARG A 99 -0.80 7.41 0.69
N LEU A 100 -1.66 6.99 -0.25
CA LEU A 100 -1.56 7.36 -1.66
C LEU A 100 -1.60 8.88 -1.83
N ASP A 101 -2.58 9.54 -1.20
CA ASP A 101 -2.71 11.01 -1.24
C ASP A 101 -1.53 11.74 -0.60
N GLY A 102 -0.99 11.19 0.48
CA GLY A 102 0.21 11.71 1.12
C GLY A 102 1.50 11.46 0.34
N GLY A 103 1.48 10.67 -0.74
CA GLY A 103 2.68 10.25 -1.46
C GLY A 103 3.65 9.42 -0.60
N THR A 104 3.12 8.73 0.41
CA THR A 104 3.90 7.95 1.39
C THR A 104 3.78 6.44 1.19
N ALA A 105 3.08 6.00 0.14
CA ALA A 105 2.95 4.60 -0.22
C ALA A 105 3.39 4.35 -1.67
N VAL A 106 3.95 3.17 -1.88
CA VAL A 106 4.17 2.59 -3.19
C VAL A 106 3.41 1.28 -3.27
N PHE A 107 2.63 1.14 -4.33
CA PHE A 107 1.78 -0.01 -4.54
C PHE A 107 2.48 -1.04 -5.42
N ILE A 108 2.32 -2.33 -5.10
CA ILE A 108 2.79 -3.44 -5.92
C ILE A 108 1.58 -4.25 -6.36
N ASP A 109 1.39 -4.34 -7.68
CA ASP A 109 0.37 -5.19 -8.28
C ASP A 109 0.95 -6.59 -8.53
N VAL A 110 0.43 -7.57 -7.80
CA VAL A 110 0.84 -8.98 -7.93
C VAL A 110 -0.01 -9.78 -8.91
N ARG A 111 -0.93 -9.13 -9.62
CA ARG A 111 -1.79 -9.77 -10.63
C ARG A 111 -1.04 -9.95 -11.96
N ALA A 112 -1.72 -10.57 -12.94
CA ALA A 112 -1.16 -10.73 -14.27
C ALA A 112 -1.01 -9.36 -14.96
N GLY A 113 -0.01 -9.24 -15.85
CA GLY A 113 0.25 -7.98 -16.56
C GLY A 113 -0.92 -7.49 -17.44
N SER A 114 -1.77 -8.40 -17.92
CA SER A 114 -3.00 -8.05 -18.62
C SER A 114 -4.03 -7.35 -17.72
N ASP A 115 -4.13 -7.76 -16.46
CA ASP A 115 -5.05 -7.18 -15.49
C ASP A 115 -4.53 -5.80 -15.03
N TYR A 116 -3.22 -5.69 -14.80
CA TYR A 116 -2.56 -4.41 -14.56
C TYR A 116 -2.83 -3.41 -15.70
N ALA A 117 -2.66 -3.84 -16.97
CA ALA A 117 -2.90 -2.97 -18.13
C ALA A 117 -4.40 -2.63 -18.34
N ALA A 118 -5.32 -3.48 -17.86
CA ALA A 118 -6.75 -3.18 -17.89
C ALA A 118 -7.14 -2.13 -16.84
N GLY A 119 -6.41 -2.07 -15.72
CA GLY A 119 -6.50 -1.04 -14.70
C GLY A 119 -5.67 -1.39 -13.46
N HIS A 120 -5.01 -0.38 -12.88
CA HIS A 120 -4.16 -0.53 -11.69
C HIS A 120 -4.26 0.70 -10.77
N ILE A 121 -3.76 0.57 -9.53
CA ILE A 121 -3.67 1.70 -8.59
C ILE A 121 -2.62 2.70 -9.12
N PRO A 122 -2.85 4.02 -9.05
CA PRO A 122 -1.92 5.01 -9.57
C PRO A 122 -0.49 4.84 -9.06
N GLY A 123 0.47 4.86 -9.97
CA GLY A 123 1.89 4.69 -9.64
C GLY A 123 2.28 3.29 -9.11
N ALA A 124 1.39 2.29 -9.21
CA ALA A 124 1.71 0.92 -8.84
C ALA A 124 2.82 0.32 -9.73
N LEU A 125 3.58 -0.62 -9.17
CA LEU A 125 4.59 -1.39 -9.89
C LEU A 125 4.09 -2.83 -10.05
N THR A 126 4.21 -3.39 -11.26
CA THR A 126 3.95 -4.82 -11.47
C THR A 126 5.17 -5.67 -11.08
N ILE A 127 4.93 -6.90 -10.61
CA ILE A 127 5.97 -7.90 -10.33
C ILE A 127 6.87 -8.24 -11.52
N THR A 128 6.39 -8.00 -12.74
CA THR A 128 7.15 -8.23 -13.99
C THR A 128 8.00 -7.02 -14.41
N SER A 129 7.94 -5.93 -13.66
CA SER A 129 8.67 -4.70 -13.96
C SER A 129 10.17 -4.94 -13.79
N GLN A 130 10.94 -4.67 -14.85
CA GLN A 130 12.40 -4.77 -14.83
C GLN A 130 13.04 -3.78 -13.83
N ASP A 131 12.34 -2.70 -13.51
CA ASP A 131 12.82 -1.66 -12.60
C ASP A 131 12.34 -1.87 -11.15
N LEU A 132 11.61 -2.96 -10.86
CA LEU A 132 10.98 -3.18 -9.56
C LEU A 132 11.99 -3.08 -8.41
N GLU A 133 13.07 -3.85 -8.47
CA GLU A 133 14.09 -3.86 -7.41
C GLU A 133 14.75 -2.50 -7.24
N THR A 134 15.13 -1.85 -8.34
CA THR A 134 15.74 -0.51 -8.32
C THR A 134 14.79 0.53 -7.70
N ARG A 135 13.49 0.47 -8.01
CA ARG A 135 12.49 1.38 -7.46
C ARG A 135 12.24 1.13 -5.98
N LEU A 136 12.10 -0.12 -5.57
CA LEU A 136 11.91 -0.47 -4.15
C LEU A 136 13.11 -0.07 -3.30
N ASN A 137 14.32 -0.20 -3.83
CA ASN A 137 15.55 0.19 -3.14
C ASN A 137 15.83 1.71 -3.15
N SER A 138 15.17 2.48 -4.02
CA SER A 138 15.33 3.94 -4.12
C SER A 138 14.20 4.72 -3.44
N LEU A 139 13.29 4.02 -2.73
CA LEU A 139 12.20 4.67 -2.04
C LEU A 139 12.72 5.59 -0.92
N PRO A 140 12.13 6.79 -0.76
CA PRO A 140 12.41 7.65 0.38
C PRO A 140 12.20 6.89 1.69
N ALA A 141 13.03 7.18 2.69
CA ALA A 141 12.87 6.62 4.03
C ALA A 141 11.46 6.93 4.59
N GLY A 142 10.78 5.89 5.09
CA GLY A 142 9.41 6.00 5.60
C GLY A 142 8.32 5.73 4.55
N SER A 143 8.67 5.46 3.30
CA SER A 143 7.72 4.96 2.30
C SER A 143 7.23 3.57 2.70
N VAL A 144 5.92 3.34 2.59
CA VAL A 144 5.30 2.05 2.87
C VAL A 144 5.02 1.31 1.56
N ILE A 145 5.43 0.05 1.51
CA ILE A 145 5.18 -0.81 0.35
C ILE A 145 3.88 -1.57 0.60
N ILE A 146 2.92 -1.43 -0.31
CA ILE A 146 1.60 -2.06 -0.21
C ILE A 146 1.40 -2.99 -1.41
N ALA A 147 1.36 -4.30 -1.18
CA ALA A 147 1.02 -5.27 -2.21
C ALA A 147 -0.50 -5.50 -2.27
N TYR A 148 -1.04 -5.59 -3.48
CA TYR A 148 -2.44 -5.94 -3.70
C TYR A 148 -2.57 -6.93 -4.86
N GLY A 149 -3.55 -7.81 -4.75
CA GLY A 149 -3.96 -8.69 -5.82
C GLY A 149 -5.43 -8.51 -6.14
N ASP A 150 -6.06 -9.55 -6.66
CA ASP A 150 -7.49 -9.54 -6.94
C ASP A 150 -8.32 -9.78 -5.66
N SER A 151 -9.49 -9.15 -5.59
CA SER A 151 -10.46 -9.31 -4.52
C SER A 151 -11.03 -10.74 -4.45
N ASP A 152 -11.13 -11.42 -5.59
CA ASP A 152 -11.62 -12.80 -5.67
C ASP A 152 -10.64 -13.79 -5.03
N ARG A 153 -9.39 -13.35 -4.85
CA ARG A 153 -8.31 -14.04 -4.14
C ARG A 153 -7.80 -13.11 -3.05
N ALA A 154 -8.59 -12.89 -2.01
CA ALA A 154 -8.27 -11.98 -0.90
C ALA A 154 -6.85 -12.17 -0.33
N GLU A 155 -6.34 -13.41 -0.29
CA GLU A 155 -4.98 -13.72 0.19
C GLU A 155 -3.87 -13.45 -0.83
N SER A 156 -4.17 -13.15 -2.09
CA SER A 156 -3.16 -12.98 -3.15
C SER A 156 -2.21 -11.82 -2.85
N GLY A 157 -2.72 -10.69 -2.35
CA GLY A 157 -1.90 -9.58 -1.87
C GLY A 157 -1.00 -9.98 -0.70
N GLN A 158 -1.52 -10.76 0.25
CA GLN A 158 -0.76 -11.25 1.42
C GLN A 158 0.33 -12.23 1.03
N ARG A 159 0.02 -13.20 0.15
CA ARG A 159 1.03 -14.15 -0.37
C ARG A 159 2.11 -13.43 -1.16
N GLY A 160 1.71 -12.44 -1.97
CA GLY A 160 2.65 -11.55 -2.65
C GLY A 160 3.58 -10.87 -1.66
N ALA A 161 3.03 -10.17 -0.67
CA ALA A 161 3.81 -9.51 0.38
C ALA A 161 4.78 -10.47 1.10
N GLN A 162 4.31 -11.67 1.46
CA GLN A 162 5.16 -12.68 2.09
C GLN A 162 6.33 -13.09 1.20
N ILE A 163 6.07 -13.39 -0.08
CA ILE A 163 7.12 -13.76 -1.04
C ILE A 163 8.16 -12.64 -1.18
N PHE A 164 7.72 -11.38 -1.24
CA PHE A 164 8.64 -10.25 -1.27
C PHE A 164 9.53 -10.20 -0.02
N MET A 165 8.95 -10.37 1.17
CA MET A 165 9.72 -10.41 2.42
C MET A 165 10.69 -11.60 2.48
N ASP A 166 10.28 -12.78 2.01
CA ASP A 166 11.12 -13.98 1.96
C ASP A 166 12.31 -13.83 1.00
N LEU A 167 12.15 -13.03 -0.06
CA LEU A 167 13.21 -12.67 -1.01
C LEU A 167 14.15 -11.58 -0.48
N GLY A 168 13.90 -11.06 0.74
CA GLY A 168 14.74 -10.04 1.37
C GLY A 168 14.41 -8.61 0.98
N TYR A 169 13.25 -8.37 0.35
CA TYR A 169 12.75 -7.00 0.13
C TYR A 169 12.33 -6.36 1.46
N PRO A 170 12.22 -5.02 1.51
CA PRO A 170 11.72 -4.32 2.69
C PRO A 170 10.32 -4.82 3.08
N PRO A 171 9.88 -4.61 4.35
CA PRO A 171 8.57 -5.04 4.81
C PRO A 171 7.44 -4.56 3.90
N VAL A 172 6.58 -5.51 3.51
CA VAL A 172 5.44 -5.28 2.61
C VAL A 172 4.14 -5.55 3.35
N ILE A 173 3.20 -4.62 3.22
CA ILE A 173 1.86 -4.70 3.80
C ILE A 173 0.88 -5.12 2.71
N ALA A 174 -0.13 -5.92 3.01
CA ALA A 174 -1.16 -6.31 2.05
C ALA A 174 -2.36 -5.36 2.09
N LEU A 175 -2.88 -4.97 0.92
CA LEU A 175 -4.13 -4.23 0.82
C LEU A 175 -5.33 -5.15 1.05
N ASP A 176 -6.21 -4.76 1.98
CA ASP A 176 -7.48 -5.44 2.20
C ASP A 176 -8.43 -5.27 1.00
N GLY A 177 -9.17 -6.32 0.64
CA GLY A 177 -10.14 -6.31 -0.46
C GLY A 177 -9.56 -6.26 -1.88
N GLY A 178 -8.26 -5.99 -2.06
CA GLY A 178 -7.60 -6.00 -3.36
C GLY A 178 -8.10 -4.93 -4.35
N PHE A 179 -7.80 -5.12 -5.64
CA PHE A 179 -8.04 -4.10 -6.68
C PHE A 179 -9.52 -3.78 -6.92
N GLN A 180 -10.39 -4.78 -6.96
CA GLN A 180 -11.80 -4.58 -7.29
C GLN A 180 -12.52 -3.84 -6.18
N ASP A 181 -12.18 -4.07 -4.91
CA ASP A 181 -12.79 -3.33 -3.81
C ASP A 181 -12.23 -1.91 -3.73
N TRP A 182 -10.97 -1.69 -4.11
CA TRP A 182 -10.41 -0.37 -4.34
C TRP A 182 -11.20 0.41 -5.42
N GLU A 183 -11.45 -0.21 -6.57
CA GLU A 183 -12.22 0.41 -7.66
C GLU A 183 -13.68 0.68 -7.24
N LYS A 184 -14.35 -0.29 -6.59
CA LYS A 184 -15.73 -0.13 -6.08
C LYS A 184 -15.86 0.99 -5.05
N ALA A 185 -14.81 1.25 -4.26
CA ALA A 185 -14.77 2.35 -3.31
C ALA A 185 -14.66 3.73 -4.00
N GLY A 186 -14.54 3.78 -5.33
CA GLY A 186 -14.42 5.01 -6.10
C GLY A 186 -13.03 5.65 -6.01
N ASN A 187 -12.02 4.89 -5.61
CA ASN A 187 -10.65 5.34 -5.54
C ASN A 187 -10.04 5.50 -6.95
N PRO A 188 -9.00 6.33 -7.13
CA PRO A 188 -8.39 6.56 -8.44
C PRO A 188 -7.74 5.27 -8.99
N VAL A 189 -7.78 5.13 -10.32
CA VAL A 189 -7.18 4.03 -11.09
C VAL A 189 -6.52 4.57 -12.36
N GLU A 190 -5.45 3.92 -12.82
CA GLU A 190 -4.70 4.22 -14.04
C GLU A 190 -4.74 3.02 -15.00
N LYS A 191 -4.46 3.26 -16.30
CA LYS A 191 -4.43 2.26 -17.37
C LYS A 191 -3.23 2.50 -18.29
#